data_AF-A0A6D1A978-F1
#
_entry.id   AF-A0A6D1A978-F1
#
_cell.length_a   1.000
_cell.length_b   1.000
_cell.length_c   1.000
_cell.angle_alpha   90.00
_cell.angle_beta   90.00
_cell.angle_gamma   90.00
#
_symmetry.space_group_name_H-M   'P 1'
#
loop_
_entity.id
_entity.type
_entity.pdbx_description
1 polymer ?
#
loop_
_entity_poly.entity_id
_entity_poly.type
_entity_poly.pdbx_seq_one_letter_code
_entity_poly.pdbx_strand_id
1 'polypeptide(L)' 'LDAAIKRSEAYIEAGADAIFPEALQAENEFRQFAERIPVPLLANMTEFGKTPYYRADEFEDMGFHMVIYPVTSLRAAAKA' A
#
# COMPACT_ATOMS: atom_id res chain seq x y z
N LEU A 1 -11.39 -7.44 1.25
CA LEU A 1 -10.46 -7.45 0.10
C LEU A 1 -11.19 -7.30 -1.24
N ASP A 2 -12.07 -8.22 -1.63
CA ASP A 2 -12.73 -8.19 -2.96
C ASP A 2 -13.45 -6.88 -3.30
N ALA A 3 -14.17 -6.30 -2.34
CA ALA A 3 -14.84 -5.02 -2.57
C ALA A 3 -13.87 -3.85 -2.81
N ALA A 4 -12.65 -3.91 -2.24
CA ALA A 4 -11.61 -2.93 -2.50
C ALA A 4 -11.02 -3.13 -3.91
N ILE A 5 -10.74 -4.38 -4.29
CA ILE A 5 -10.28 -4.73 -5.64
C ILE A 5 -11.27 -4.25 -6.71
N LYS A 6 -12.57 -4.55 -6.54
CA LYS A 6 -13.60 -4.11 -7.48
C LYS A 6 -13.66 -2.58 -7.63
N ARG A 7 -13.42 -1.83 -6.55
CA ARG A 7 -13.37 -0.36 -6.61
C ARG A 7 -12.10 0.10 -7.33
N SER A 8 -10.97 -0.52 -7.05
CA SER A 8 -9.71 -0.22 -7.72
C SER A 8 -9.77 -0.50 -9.22
N GLU A 9 -10.38 -1.62 -9.64
CA GLU A 9 -10.68 -1.91 -11.05
C GLU A 9 -11.50 -0.76 -11.69
N ALA A 10 -12.58 -0.32 -11.04
CA ALA A 10 -13.39 0.80 -11.53
C ALA A 10 -12.63 2.15 -11.56
N TYR A 11 -11.70 2.38 -10.63
CA TYR A 11 -10.85 3.58 -10.64
C TYR A 11 -9.84 3.55 -11.78
N ILE A 12 -9.31 2.37 -12.11
CA ILE A 12 -8.41 2.17 -13.26
C ILE A 12 -9.19 2.40 -14.56
N GLU A 13 -10.41 1.85 -14.68
CA GLU A 13 -11.30 2.13 -15.82
C GLU A 13 -11.60 3.63 -15.98
N ALA A 14 -11.68 4.36 -14.87
CA ALA A 14 -11.85 5.81 -14.85
C ALA A 14 -10.57 6.61 -15.14
N GLY A 15 -9.41 5.95 -15.32
CA GLY A 15 -8.15 6.57 -15.70
C GLY A 15 -7.11 6.74 -14.58
N ALA A 16 -7.24 6.03 -13.46
CA ALA A 16 -6.19 6.04 -12.43
C ALA A 16 -4.93 5.29 -12.89
N ASP A 17 -3.79 5.97 -12.90
CA ASP A 17 -2.49 5.39 -13.29
C ASP A 17 -1.83 4.53 -12.20
N ALA A 18 -2.28 4.67 -10.94
CA ALA A 18 -1.76 3.94 -9.80
C ALA A 18 -2.85 3.80 -8.73
N ILE A 19 -2.73 2.78 -7.89
CA ILE A 19 -3.64 2.55 -6.77
C ILE A 19 -2.87 2.57 -5.45
N PHE A 20 -3.42 3.34 -4.51
CA PHE A 20 -3.01 3.33 -3.12
C PHE A 20 -4.11 2.62 -2.31
N PRO A 21 -3.98 1.30 -2.07
CA PRO A 21 -4.89 0.59 -1.17
C PRO A 21 -4.58 0.92 0.28
N GLU A 22 -5.61 1.31 1.02
CA GLU A 22 -5.49 1.57 2.46
C GLU A 22 -5.83 0.34 3.31
N ALA A 23 -5.25 0.29 4.51
CA ALA A 23 -5.56 -0.67 5.58
C ALA A 23 -5.41 -2.18 5.26
N LEU A 24 -4.51 -2.59 4.36
CA LEU A 24 -4.07 -3.99 4.23
C LEU A 24 -3.23 -4.39 5.45
N GLN A 25 -3.50 -5.56 6.04
CA GLN A 25 -2.99 -5.94 7.37
C GLN A 25 -2.01 -7.11 7.37
N ALA A 26 -1.94 -7.88 6.29
CA ALA A 26 -1.09 -9.06 6.23
C ALA A 26 -0.51 -9.25 4.83
N GLU A 27 0.68 -9.83 4.75
CA GLU A 27 1.39 -10.12 3.50
C GLU A 27 0.49 -10.80 2.45
N ASN A 28 -0.36 -11.75 2.87
CA ASN A 28 -1.28 -12.42 1.95
C ASN A 28 -2.28 -11.45 1.29
N GLU A 29 -2.74 -10.42 2.01
CA GLU A 29 -3.64 -9.40 1.46
C GLU A 29 -2.89 -8.50 0.47
N PHE A 30 -1.64 -8.14 0.75
CA PHE A 30 -0.79 -7.39 -0.20
C PHE A 30 -0.61 -8.18 -1.50
N ARG A 31 -0.22 -9.46 -1.41
CA ARG A 31 -0.03 -10.34 -2.57
C ARG A 31 -1.32 -10.51 -3.38
N GLN A 32 -2.43 -10.84 -2.72
CA GLN A 32 -3.72 -11.01 -3.39
C GLN A 32 -4.21 -9.72 -4.07
N PHE A 33 -3.92 -8.56 -3.49
CA PHE A 33 -4.24 -7.28 -4.09
C PHE A 33 -3.36 -7.01 -5.32
N ALA A 34 -2.04 -7.23 -5.21
CA ALA A 34 -1.07 -7.04 -6.29
C ALA A 34 -1.31 -7.96 -7.48
N GLU A 35 -1.69 -9.22 -7.24
CA GLU A 35 -2.04 -10.17 -8.31
C GLU A 35 -3.24 -9.72 -9.16
N ARG A 36 -4.11 -8.88 -8.62
CA ARG A 36 -5.39 -8.50 -9.22
C ARG A 36 -5.41 -7.11 -9.83
N ILE A 37 -4.43 -6.27 -9.51
CA ILE A 37 -4.42 -4.86 -9.91
C ILE A 37 -3.27 -4.61 -10.89
N PRO A 38 -3.56 -4.35 -12.18
CA PRO A 38 -2.55 -4.28 -13.25
C PRO A 38 -1.85 -2.92 -13.37
N VAL A 39 -1.83 -2.11 -12.31
CA VAL A 39 -1.20 -0.78 -12.28
C VAL A 39 -0.29 -0.66 -11.06
N PRO A 40 0.69 0.26 -11.07
CA PRO A 40 1.57 0.48 -9.93
C PRO A 40 0.82 0.66 -8.61
N LEU A 41 1.33 -0.02 -7.58
CA LEU A 41 0.77 -0.01 -6.23
C LEU A 41 1.67 0.73 -5.25
N LEU A 42 1.04 1.53 -4.38
CA LEU A 42 1.70 2.25 -3.30
C LEU A 42 1.31 1.66 -1.94
N ALA A 43 2.30 1.25 -1.15
CA ALA A 43 2.14 0.80 0.23
C ALA A 43 2.34 1.98 1.19
N ASN A 44 1.48 2.09 2.20
CA ASN A 44 1.60 3.09 3.26
C ASN A 44 2.26 2.50 4.50
N MET A 45 3.52 2.88 4.72
CA MET A 45 4.24 2.54 5.94
C MET A 45 4.20 3.67 6.95
N THR A 46 3.03 3.79 7.60
CA THR A 46 2.79 4.70 8.73
C THR A 46 3.04 4.01 10.07
N GLU A 47 3.60 4.74 11.03
CA GLU A 47 3.77 4.23 12.40
C GLU A 47 2.43 4.13 13.13
N PHE A 48 2.36 3.19 14.08
CA PHE A 48 1.20 2.96 14.95
C PHE A 48 -0.09 2.58 14.21
N GLY A 49 0.03 2.16 12.95
CA GLY A 49 -1.06 1.64 12.14
C GLY A 49 -1.40 0.19 12.46
N LYS A 50 -2.29 -0.38 11.64
CA LYS A 50 -2.67 -1.80 11.73
C LYS A 50 -1.76 -2.72 10.92
N THR A 51 -1.09 -2.18 9.91
CA THR A 51 -0.15 -2.91 9.06
C THR A 51 1.13 -3.19 9.85
N PRO A 52 1.62 -4.44 9.90
CA PRO A 52 2.95 -4.76 10.41
C PRO A 52 4.03 -3.97 9.67
N TYR A 53 5.18 -3.78 10.31
CA TYR A 53 6.31 -3.14 9.65
C TYR A 53 6.95 -4.10 8.66
N TYR A 54 6.99 -3.69 7.39
CA TYR A 54 7.73 -4.37 6.33
C TYR A 54 8.76 -3.41 5.74
N ARG A 55 9.82 -4.00 5.19
CA ARG A 55 10.87 -3.32 4.43
C ARG A 55 10.42 -3.11 2.99
N ALA A 56 11.09 -2.20 2.30
CA ALA A 56 10.75 -1.85 0.92
C ALA A 56 10.90 -3.04 -0.05
N ASP A 57 11.90 -3.89 0.15
CA ASP A 57 12.10 -5.11 -0.64
C ASP A 57 11.07 -6.20 -0.31
N GLU A 58 10.60 -6.28 0.94
CA GLU A 58 9.45 -7.15 1.27
C GLU A 58 8.19 -6.69 0.54
N PHE A 59 7.95 -5.38 0.42
CA PHE A 59 6.86 -4.84 -0.39
C PHE A 59 7.06 -5.11 -1.89
N GLU A 60 8.29 -4.99 -2.41
CA GLU A 60 8.63 -5.36 -3.78
C GLU A 60 8.32 -6.83 -4.06
N ASP A 61 8.74 -7.73 -3.17
CA ASP A 61 8.43 -9.17 -3.23
C ASP A 61 6.93 -9.46 -3.18
N MET A 62 6.14 -8.59 -2.55
CA MET A 62 4.67 -8.66 -2.51
C MET A 62 3.98 -8.04 -3.73
N GLY A 63 4.73 -7.43 -4.67
CA GLY A 63 4.21 -6.82 -5.90
C GLY A 63 3.90 -5.33 -5.80
N PHE A 64 4.38 -4.64 -4.77
CA PHE A 64 4.22 -3.20 -4.61
C PHE A 64 5.39 -2.44 -5.24
N HIS A 65 5.09 -1.27 -5.79
CA HIS A 65 6.03 -0.50 -6.62
C HIS A 65 6.58 0.74 -5.90
N MET A 66 5.85 1.20 -4.89
CA MET A 66 6.18 2.40 -4.12
C MET A 66 5.86 2.17 -2.65
N VAL A 67 6.66 2.78 -1.76
CA VAL A 67 6.40 2.82 -0.33
C VAL A 67 6.43 4.27 0.13
N ILE A 68 5.38 4.72 0.81
CA ILE A 68 5.35 6.03 1.47
C ILE A 68 5.58 5.89 2.97
N TYR A 69 6.43 6.76 3.52
CA TYR A 69 6.69 6.93 4.94
C TYR A 69 6.15 8.31 5.36
N PRO A 70 4.83 8.46 5.53
CA PRO A 70 4.17 9.76 5.39
C PRO A 70 4.52 10.76 6.49
N VAL A 71 4.83 10.29 7.71
CA VAL A 71 5.03 11.16 8.88
C VAL A 71 6.24 10.79 9.73
N THR A 72 7.07 9.85 9.29
CA THR A 72 8.23 9.35 10.06
C THR A 72 9.18 10.48 10.46
N SER A 73 9.60 11.29 9.49
CA SER A 73 10.51 12.42 9.72
C SER A 73 9.88 13.50 10.60
N LEU A 74 8.60 13.81 10.39
CA LEU A 74 7.85 14.78 11.19
C LEU A 74 7.75 14.34 12.66
N ARG A 75 7.43 13.05 12.91
CA ARG A 75 7.37 12.50 14.27
C ARG A 75 8.72 12.51 14.96
N ALA A 76 9.78 12.17 14.23
CA ALA A 76 11.14 12.23 14.76
C ALA A 76 11.51 13.66 15.18
N ALA A 77 11.20 14.65 14.33
CA ALA A 77 11.45 16.06 14.63
C ALA A 77 10.62 16.59 15.80
N ALA A 78 9.34 16.21 15.92
CA ALA A 78 8.45 16.68 16.98
C ALA A 78 8.79 16.13 18.38
N LYS A 79 9.58 15.05 18.47
CA LYS A 79 10.03 14.47 19.74
C LYS A 79 11.35 15.10 20.25
N ALA A 80 12.08 15.80 19.37
CA ALA A 80 13.40 16.36 19.65
C ALA A 80 13.34 17.60 20.56
#